data_AF-A0A087SX55-F1
#
_entry.id   AF-A0A087SX55-F1
#
_cell.length_a   1.000
_cell.length_b   1.000
_cell.length_c   1.000
_cell.angle_alpha   90.00
_cell.angle_beta   90.00
_cell.angle_gamma   90.00
#
_symmetry.space_group_name_H-M   'P 1'
#
loop_
_entity.id
_entity.type
_entity.pdbx_description
1 polymer ?
#
loop_
_entity_poly.entity_id
_entity_poly.type
_entity_poly.pdbx_seq_one_letter_code
_entity_poly.pdbx_strand_id
1 'polypeptide(L)'
;MACDRGSSCAVVEDNGLSAAFTIAHEIGHVLGIPHDDDKKCSRFHKQGHRLHVMARMLDYNSYPWTWSECSRHFITTFLDGGYGQCLLNKSRKDILKSFEHAGTPPGELYDMDYQCELVFGQGSRICPYMPVCKRLWCTMEDISQGGCRTQHMPWADGTRCGLDKSCLHGECVQEPAHFSPP
;
A
#
# COMPACT_ATOMS: atom_id res chain seq x y z
N MET A 1 13.68 15.41 7.39
CA MET A 1 13.98 14.20 8.21
C MET A 1 13.07 14.20 9.43
N ALA A 2 12.68 13.02 9.94
CA ALA A 2 11.59 12.85 10.92
C ALA A 2 11.67 13.73 12.18
N CYS A 3 12.86 13.96 12.73
CA CYS A 3 13.03 14.77 13.94
C CYS A 3 13.60 16.17 13.67
N ASP A 4 13.60 16.61 12.41
CA ASP A 4 13.92 17.98 12.03
C ASP A 4 12.63 18.76 11.76
N ARG A 5 12.36 19.78 12.60
CA ARG A 5 11.14 20.59 12.50
C ARG A 5 11.00 21.34 11.17
N GLY A 6 12.12 21.65 10.49
CA GLY A 6 12.08 22.38 9.22
C GLY A 6 11.74 21.49 8.01
N SER A 7 11.86 20.17 8.14
CA SER A 7 11.80 19.24 7.01
C SER A 7 11.07 17.92 7.32
N SER A 8 10.37 17.83 8.45
CA SER A 8 9.55 16.67 8.81
C SER A 8 8.14 16.81 8.22
N CYS A 9 8.03 16.69 6.91
CA CYS A 9 6.75 16.68 6.19
C CYS A 9 6.84 15.81 4.93
N ALA A 10 5.68 15.42 4.43
CA ALA A 10 5.48 14.74 3.16
C ALA A 10 4.20 15.26 2.51
N VAL A 11 4.13 15.21 1.18
CA VAL A 11 2.93 15.52 0.40
C VAL A 11 2.58 14.27 -0.39
N VAL A 12 1.32 13.87 -0.32
CA VAL A 12 0.79 12.71 -1.05
C VAL A 12 -0.42 13.17 -1.84
N GLU A 13 -0.42 12.86 -3.13
CA GLU A 13 -1.60 12.98 -3.98
C GLU A 13 -2.50 11.77 -3.75
N ASP A 14 -3.78 12.01 -3.48
CA ASP A 14 -4.75 10.94 -3.27
C ASP A 14 -5.10 10.26 -4.59
N ASN A 15 -5.00 8.94 -4.59
CA ASN A 15 -5.35 8.07 -5.71
C ASN A 15 -6.11 6.83 -5.21
N GLY A 16 -7.02 7.06 -4.27
CA GLY A 16 -7.81 6.05 -3.60
C GLY A 16 -7.03 5.31 -2.51
N LEU A 17 -7.48 4.11 -2.13
CA LEU A 17 -6.90 3.37 -1.00
C LEU A 17 -5.40 3.07 -1.16
N SER A 18 -4.94 3.03 -2.40
CA SER A 18 -3.53 2.80 -2.73
C SER A 18 -2.60 3.95 -2.31
N ALA A 19 -3.14 5.14 -2.02
CA ALA A 19 -2.40 6.24 -1.43
C ALA A 19 -1.71 5.85 -0.11
N ALA A 20 -2.23 4.85 0.60
CA ALA A 20 -1.58 4.28 1.79
C ALA A 20 -0.16 3.77 1.50
N PHE A 21 0.08 3.19 0.33
CA PHE A 21 1.42 2.74 -0.07
C PHE A 21 2.35 3.92 -0.36
N THR A 22 1.83 4.98 -1.00
CA THR A 22 2.55 6.23 -1.20
C THR A 22 2.89 6.90 0.14
N ILE A 23 1.95 6.94 1.08
CA ILE A 23 2.19 7.44 2.44
C ILE A 23 3.33 6.64 3.10
N ALA A 24 3.32 5.30 3.00
CA ALA A 24 4.40 4.48 3.53
C ALA A 24 5.76 4.79 2.87
N HIS A 25 5.79 4.97 1.55
CA HIS A 25 6.97 5.36 0.78
C HIS A 25 7.55 6.69 1.27
N GLU A 26 6.71 7.73 1.37
CA GLU A 26 7.15 9.05 1.80
C GLU A 26 7.58 9.08 3.27
N ILE A 27 6.90 8.31 4.15
CA ILE A 27 7.36 8.11 5.53
C ILE A 27 8.75 7.45 5.55
N GLY A 28 9.00 6.49 4.65
CA GLY A 28 10.33 5.91 4.46
C GLY A 28 11.40 6.97 4.17
N HIS A 29 11.13 7.90 3.27
CA HIS A 29 12.03 9.04 2.99
C HIS A 29 12.22 9.96 4.20
N VAL A 30 11.15 10.27 4.92
CA VAL A 30 11.22 11.07 6.16
C VAL A 30 12.12 10.38 7.20
N LEU A 31 12.14 9.04 7.23
CA LEU A 31 13.00 8.20 8.05
C LEU A 31 14.39 7.91 7.44
N GLY A 32 14.79 8.64 6.40
CA GLY A 32 16.13 8.58 5.82
C GLY A 32 16.38 7.39 4.89
N ILE A 33 15.33 6.69 4.45
CA ILE A 33 15.46 5.58 3.53
C ILE A 33 15.56 6.10 2.08
N PRO A 34 16.61 5.74 1.31
CA PRO A 34 16.70 6.07 -0.11
C PRO A 34 15.84 5.13 -0.96
N HIS A 35 15.68 5.46 -2.25
CA HIS A 35 15.09 4.53 -3.22
C HIS A 35 15.94 3.26 -3.36
N ASP A 36 15.28 2.13 -3.64
CA ASP A 36 15.96 0.83 -3.74
C ASP A 36 16.96 0.75 -4.89
N ASP A 37 16.79 1.55 -5.95
CA ASP A 37 17.71 1.65 -7.09
C ASP A 37 18.82 2.70 -6.91
N ASP A 38 18.87 3.39 -5.76
CA ASP A 38 19.92 4.36 -5.45
C ASP A 38 21.30 3.67 -5.36
N LYS A 39 22.38 4.39 -5.73
CA LYS A 39 23.76 3.88 -5.64
C LYS A 39 24.11 3.40 -4.23
N LYS A 40 23.57 4.04 -3.20
CA LYS A 40 23.72 3.65 -1.78
C LYS A 40 23.13 2.27 -1.48
N CYS A 41 22.16 1.81 -2.27
CA CYS A 41 21.52 0.52 -2.17
C CYS A 41 22.17 -0.60 -3.00
N SER A 42 23.11 -0.26 -3.90
CA SER A 42 23.71 -1.21 -4.86
C SER A 42 24.23 -2.51 -4.23
N ARG A 43 24.81 -2.48 -3.02
CA ARG A 43 25.29 -3.68 -2.32
C ARG A 43 24.20 -4.63 -1.83
N PHE A 44 22.95 -4.18 -1.78
CA PHE A 44 21.78 -4.97 -1.36
C PHE A 44 20.96 -5.47 -2.55
N HIS A 45 21.36 -5.10 -3.78
CA HIS A 45 20.69 -5.58 -4.99
C HIS A 45 20.87 -7.09 -5.09
N LYS A 46 19.75 -7.82 -4.98
CA LYS A 46 19.70 -9.26 -5.26
C LYS A 46 19.33 -9.48 -6.72
N GLN A 47 19.69 -10.64 -7.25
CA GLN A 47 19.16 -11.11 -8.52
C GLN A 47 17.64 -11.29 -8.39
N GLY A 48 16.86 -10.47 -9.10
CA GLY A 48 15.40 -10.52 -9.10
C GLY A 48 14.79 -9.15 -9.37
N HIS A 49 13.59 -9.14 -9.96
CA HIS A 49 12.88 -7.92 -10.35
C HIS A 49 11.82 -7.47 -9.33
N ARG A 50 11.84 -7.96 -8.08
CA ARG A 50 10.81 -7.60 -7.08
C ARG A 50 11.02 -6.17 -6.61
N LEU A 51 9.99 -5.34 -6.77
CA LEU A 51 9.96 -3.96 -6.33
C LEU A 51 9.29 -3.89 -4.95
N HIS A 52 9.93 -3.20 -4.00
CA HIS A 52 9.46 -3.05 -2.62
C HIS A 52 8.85 -1.66 -2.42
N VAL A 53 8.43 -1.33 -1.18
CA VAL A 53 7.83 -0.01 -0.85
C VAL A 53 8.68 1.15 -1.35
N MET A 54 10.02 1.07 -1.30
CA MET A 54 10.92 2.15 -1.72
C MET A 54 11.32 2.12 -3.20
N ALA A 55 10.62 1.35 -4.04
CA ALA A 55 10.78 1.44 -5.49
C ALA A 55 10.23 2.78 -6.02
N ARG A 56 10.89 3.35 -7.03
CA ARG A 56 10.49 4.64 -7.65
C ARG A 56 9.22 4.58 -8.48
N MET A 57 8.88 3.38 -8.96
CA MET A 57 7.76 3.14 -9.83
C MET A 57 7.04 1.89 -9.37
N LEU A 58 5.75 1.85 -9.65
CA LEU A 58 4.92 0.69 -9.42
C LEU A 58 4.66 0.01 -10.75
N ASP A 59 4.95 -1.29 -10.81
CA ASP A 59 4.78 -2.11 -12.00
C ASP A 59 4.24 -3.50 -11.64
N TYR A 60 4.38 -4.46 -12.56
CA TYR A 60 3.96 -5.84 -12.34
C TYR A 60 4.63 -6.55 -11.17
N ASN A 61 5.86 -6.19 -10.87
CA ASN A 61 6.69 -6.85 -9.88
C ASN A 61 6.68 -6.10 -8.54
N SER A 62 5.80 -5.12 -8.36
CA SER A 62 5.64 -4.39 -7.10
C SER A 62 4.90 -5.19 -6.03
N TYR A 63 5.51 -5.24 -4.86
CA TYR A 63 4.98 -5.80 -3.63
C TYR A 63 4.99 -4.71 -2.55
N PRO A 64 4.05 -3.74 -2.62
CA PRO A 64 4.05 -2.54 -1.79
C PRO A 64 3.72 -2.78 -0.29
N TRP A 65 3.64 -4.05 0.14
CA TRP A 65 3.57 -4.49 1.53
C TRP A 65 4.91 -5.04 2.06
N THR A 66 5.99 -4.95 1.28
CA THR A 66 7.31 -5.48 1.65
C THR A 66 8.39 -4.41 1.59
N TRP A 67 9.37 -4.52 2.50
CA TRP A 67 10.54 -3.65 2.57
C TRP A 67 11.79 -4.39 2.11
N SER A 68 12.70 -3.69 1.42
CA SER A 68 13.95 -4.29 0.95
C SER A 68 14.98 -4.42 2.08
N GLU A 69 16.05 -5.19 1.83
CA GLU A 69 17.20 -5.20 2.74
C GLU A 69 17.89 -3.84 2.84
N CYS A 70 17.88 -3.05 1.75
CA CYS A 70 18.38 -1.68 1.79
C CYS A 70 17.54 -0.81 2.71
N SER A 71 16.21 -0.88 2.59
CA SER A 71 15.28 -0.11 3.44
C SER A 71 15.51 -0.42 4.91
N ARG A 72 15.61 -1.72 5.27
CA ARG A 72 15.90 -2.18 6.63
C ARG A 72 17.25 -1.67 7.15
N HIS A 73 18.27 -1.68 6.31
CA HIS A 73 19.59 -1.17 6.71
C HIS A 73 19.56 0.33 7.03
N PHE A 74 18.94 1.15 6.16
CA PHE A 74 18.92 2.59 6.33
C PHE A 74 18.05 3.05 7.50
N ILE A 75 16.87 2.45 7.73
CA ILE A 75 16.06 2.77 8.91
C ILE A 75 16.79 2.41 10.22
N THR A 76 17.48 1.27 10.24
CA THR A 76 18.27 0.86 11.42
C THR A 76 19.39 1.87 11.68
N THR A 77 20.13 2.25 10.64
CA THR A 77 21.23 3.22 10.74
C THR A 77 20.72 4.60 11.18
N PHE A 78 19.55 5.02 10.69
CA PHE A 78 18.91 6.26 11.09
C PHE A 78 18.57 6.28 12.59
N LEU A 79 17.97 5.19 13.09
CA LEU A 79 17.61 5.08 14.50
C LEU A 79 18.83 4.95 15.42
N ASP A 80 19.77 4.07 15.08
CA ASP A 80 21.01 3.85 15.85
C ASP A 80 21.91 5.09 15.87
N GLY A 81 21.86 5.89 14.80
CA GLY A 81 22.54 7.19 14.71
C GLY A 81 21.94 8.29 15.58
N GLY A 82 20.83 8.02 16.29
CA GLY A 82 20.17 8.99 17.17
C GLY A 82 19.30 10.02 16.45
N TYR A 83 18.99 9.82 15.16
CA TYR A 83 18.13 10.73 14.40
C TYR A 83 16.63 10.55 14.69
N GLY A 84 16.26 9.51 15.44
CA GLY A 84 14.89 9.17 15.83
C GLY A 84 14.46 9.58 17.25
N GLN A 85 15.21 10.43 17.94
CA GLN A 85 14.98 10.78 19.36
C GLN A 85 13.55 11.28 19.65
N CYS A 86 12.94 12.01 18.71
CA CYS A 86 11.58 12.52 18.86
C CYS A 86 10.49 11.45 18.74
N LEU A 87 10.83 10.22 18.34
CA LEU A 87 9.87 9.10 18.17
C LEU A 87 9.79 8.21 19.43
N LEU A 88 10.58 8.50 20.47
CA LEU A 88 10.67 7.68 21.67
C LEU A 88 9.52 7.89 22.66
N ASN A 89 8.85 9.05 22.61
CA ASN A 89 7.73 9.30 23.50
C ASN A 89 6.45 8.64 22.98
N LYS A 90 5.69 8.03 23.90
CA LYS A 90 4.37 7.52 23.58
C LYS A 90 3.40 8.67 23.27
N SER A 91 2.52 8.47 22.27
CA SER A 91 1.43 9.41 22.01
C SER A 91 0.49 9.50 23.22
N ARG A 92 0.01 10.70 23.54
CA ARG A 92 -0.98 10.93 24.60
C ARG A 92 -2.36 10.39 24.24
N LYS A 93 -2.67 10.30 22.94
CA LYS A 93 -3.93 9.77 22.42
C LYS A 93 -3.62 8.71 21.37
N ASP A 94 -4.09 7.50 21.61
CA ASP A 94 -4.05 6.42 20.64
C ASP A 94 -5.30 6.52 19.77
N ILE A 95 -5.20 7.30 18.69
CA ILE A 95 -6.32 7.53 17.77
C ILE A 95 -6.75 6.25 17.04
N LEU A 96 -5.85 5.28 16.90
CA LEU A 96 -6.11 4.02 16.23
C LEU A 96 -7.08 3.17 17.05
N LYS A 97 -6.93 3.13 18.38
CA LYS A 97 -7.86 2.41 19.27
C LYS A 97 -9.25 3.03 19.35
N SER A 98 -9.36 4.33 19.09
CA SER A 98 -10.65 5.03 19.07
C SER A 98 -11.34 5.00 17.69
N PHE A 99 -10.71 4.39 16.70
CA PHE A 99 -11.27 4.31 15.36
C PHE A 99 -12.26 3.14 15.28
N GLU A 100 -13.47 3.40 14.80
CA GLU A 100 -14.58 2.43 14.75
C GLU A 100 -14.23 1.15 13.97
N HIS A 101 -13.33 1.26 12.99
CA HIS A 101 -12.93 0.17 12.11
C HIS A 101 -11.48 -0.29 12.34
N ALA A 102 -10.96 -0.08 13.55
CA ALA A 102 -9.59 -0.49 13.89
C ALA A 102 -9.43 -2.01 13.76
N GLY A 103 -8.57 -2.44 12.83
CA GLY A 103 -8.31 -3.86 12.58
C GLY A 103 -9.21 -4.49 11.52
N THR A 104 -10.22 -3.78 11.01
CA THR A 104 -11.00 -4.22 9.85
C THR A 104 -10.18 -4.00 8.57
N PRO A 105 -10.00 -5.02 7.70
CA PRO A 105 -9.35 -4.86 6.42
C PRO A 105 -10.09 -3.84 5.52
N PRO A 106 -9.37 -3.00 4.76
CA PRO A 106 -10.00 -1.97 3.93
C PRO A 106 -10.97 -2.52 2.90
N GLY A 107 -10.75 -3.72 2.35
CA GLY A 107 -11.62 -4.34 1.36
C GLY A 107 -12.96 -4.86 1.92
N GLU A 108 -13.12 -4.93 3.25
CA GLU A 108 -14.42 -5.18 3.89
C GLU A 108 -15.26 -3.89 4.01
N LEU A 109 -14.59 -2.73 4.06
CA LEU A 109 -15.23 -1.41 4.19
C LEU A 109 -15.54 -0.79 2.82
N TYR A 110 -14.69 -1.09 1.83
CA TYR A 110 -14.71 -0.52 0.50
C TYR A 110 -14.72 -1.66 -0.51
N ASP A 111 -15.88 -1.94 -1.10
CA ASP A 111 -16.00 -3.00 -2.09
C ASP A 111 -15.23 -2.69 -3.39
N MET A 112 -15.19 -3.67 -4.30
CA MET A 112 -14.43 -3.58 -5.54
C MET A 112 -14.88 -2.45 -6.49
N ASP A 113 -16.17 -2.10 -6.50
CA ASP A 113 -16.68 -1.01 -7.34
C ASP A 113 -16.35 0.34 -6.70
N TYR A 114 -16.54 0.47 -5.39
CA TYR A 114 -16.20 1.68 -4.66
C TYR A 114 -14.69 1.99 -4.73
N GLN A 115 -13.85 0.96 -4.69
CA GLN A 115 -12.41 1.11 -4.95
C GLN A 115 -12.13 1.70 -6.34
N CYS A 116 -12.88 1.31 -7.37
CA CYS A 116 -12.76 1.90 -8.70
C CYS A 116 -13.20 3.37 -8.72
N GLU A 117 -14.29 3.70 -8.04
CA GLU A 117 -14.77 5.08 -7.93
C GLU A 117 -13.77 5.99 -7.24
N LEU A 118 -13.08 5.50 -6.21
CA LEU A 118 -12.02 6.25 -5.52
C LEU A 118 -10.82 6.59 -6.41
N VAL A 119 -10.54 5.79 -7.45
CA VAL A 119 -9.38 5.96 -8.34
C VAL A 119 -9.74 6.71 -9.62
N PHE A 120 -10.88 6.40 -10.23
CA PHE A 120 -11.26 6.87 -11.57
C PHE A 120 -12.51 7.74 -11.60
N GLY A 121 -13.14 7.97 -10.45
CA GLY A 121 -14.34 8.79 -10.32
C GLY A 121 -15.64 7.99 -10.32
N GLN A 122 -16.71 8.69 -9.95
CA GLN A 122 -18.06 8.12 -9.84
C GLN A 122 -18.47 7.33 -11.08
N GLY A 123 -19.17 6.21 -10.89
CA GLY A 123 -19.66 5.38 -11.99
C GLY A 123 -18.62 4.43 -12.60
N SER A 124 -17.34 4.55 -12.23
CA SER A 124 -16.33 3.54 -12.52
C SER A 124 -16.60 2.25 -11.74
N ARG A 125 -16.50 1.10 -12.40
CA ARG A 125 -16.77 -0.22 -11.80
C ARG A 125 -15.65 -1.19 -12.09
N ILE A 126 -15.64 -2.31 -11.37
CA ILE A 126 -14.67 -3.37 -11.63
C ILE A 126 -14.84 -3.96 -13.02
N CYS A 127 -13.71 -4.22 -13.68
CA CYS A 127 -13.66 -4.87 -14.98
C CYS A 127 -13.80 -6.40 -14.84
N PRO A 128 -14.91 -7.02 -15.31
CA PRO A 128 -15.27 -8.39 -14.93
C PRO A 128 -14.39 -9.48 -15.56
N TYR A 129 -13.65 -9.16 -16.62
CA TYR A 129 -12.82 -10.13 -17.37
C TYR A 129 -11.32 -10.01 -17.07
N MET A 130 -10.92 -9.12 -16.17
CA MET A 130 -9.52 -8.96 -15.77
C MET A 130 -9.20 -9.80 -14.51
N PRO A 131 -7.93 -10.19 -14.31
CA PRO A 131 -7.53 -10.92 -13.10
C PRO A 131 -7.84 -10.14 -11.81
N VAL A 132 -8.35 -10.85 -10.80
CA VAL A 132 -8.73 -10.31 -9.49
C VAL A 132 -7.52 -10.13 -8.57
N CYS A 133 -7.68 -9.31 -7.51
CA CYS A 133 -6.74 -9.03 -6.42
C CYS A 133 -5.40 -8.37 -6.80
N LYS A 134 -4.71 -8.88 -7.83
CA LYS A 134 -3.37 -8.43 -8.19
C LYS A 134 -3.37 -7.01 -8.74
N ARG A 135 -4.44 -6.62 -9.45
CA ARG A 135 -4.60 -5.29 -10.00
C ARG A 135 -6.05 -4.87 -10.06
N LEU A 136 -6.32 -3.65 -9.64
CA LEU A 136 -7.60 -3.00 -9.79
C LEU A 136 -7.74 -2.50 -11.24
N TRP A 137 -8.56 -3.18 -12.02
CA TRP A 137 -8.91 -2.81 -13.38
C TRP A 137 -10.34 -2.30 -13.38
N CYS A 138 -10.54 -1.08 -13.87
CA CYS A 138 -11.82 -0.40 -13.78
C CYS A 138 -12.33 0.03 -15.17
N THR A 139 -13.64 0.06 -15.32
CA THR A 139 -14.33 0.54 -16.52
C THR A 139 -14.33 2.07 -16.57
N MET A 140 -14.41 2.63 -17.78
CA MET A 140 -14.63 4.06 -17.99
C MET A 140 -16.10 4.36 -18.30
N GLU A 141 -16.61 5.50 -17.84
CA GLU A 141 -17.99 5.94 -18.15
C GLU A 141 -18.20 6.30 -19.63
N ASP A 142 -17.14 6.63 -20.39
CA ASP A 142 -17.23 6.91 -21.83
C ASP A 142 -17.36 5.60 -22.63
N ILE A 143 -18.62 5.20 -22.82
CA ILE A 143 -19.12 3.98 -23.46
C ILE A 143 -18.76 3.89 -24.96
N SER A 144 -17.97 4.81 -25.53
CA SER A 144 -17.56 4.72 -26.94
C SER A 144 -16.44 3.70 -27.22
N GLN A 145 -15.64 3.33 -26.21
CA GLN A 145 -14.61 2.28 -26.30
C GLN A 145 -14.54 1.50 -24.99
N GLY A 146 -15.25 0.37 -24.89
CA GLY A 146 -15.32 -0.49 -23.71
C GLY A 146 -13.99 -1.13 -23.28
N GLY A 147 -13.07 -0.31 -22.78
CA GLY A 147 -11.75 -0.70 -22.29
C GLY A 147 -11.63 -0.54 -20.78
N CYS A 148 -10.65 -1.24 -20.20
CA CYS A 148 -10.34 -1.17 -18.78
C CYS A 148 -9.02 -0.45 -18.54
N ARG A 149 -8.98 0.36 -17.47
CA ARG A 149 -7.78 1.09 -17.03
C ARG A 149 -7.35 0.63 -15.66
N THR A 150 -6.07 0.81 -15.35
CA THR A 150 -5.48 0.45 -14.05
C THR A 150 -4.35 1.42 -13.71
N GLN A 151 -4.14 1.67 -12.42
CA GLN A 151 -2.93 2.30 -11.88
C GLN A 151 -1.92 1.26 -11.34
N HIS A 152 -2.07 -0.02 -11.72
CA HIS A 152 -1.26 -1.16 -11.29
C HIS A 152 -1.31 -1.50 -9.79
N MET A 153 -2.19 -0.87 -9.04
CA MET A 153 -2.41 -1.12 -7.62
C MET A 153 -3.27 -2.36 -7.39
N PRO A 154 -3.01 -3.16 -6.34
CA PRO A 154 -3.82 -4.32 -5.99
C PRO A 154 -5.21 -3.88 -5.52
N TRP A 155 -6.13 -4.84 -5.43
CA TRP A 155 -7.36 -4.64 -4.68
C TRP A 155 -7.00 -4.56 -3.19
N ALA A 156 -7.80 -3.86 -2.41
CA ALA A 156 -7.59 -3.76 -0.97
C ALA A 156 -7.68 -5.14 -0.30
N ASP A 157 -6.84 -5.37 0.71
CA ASP A 157 -6.91 -6.61 1.50
C ASP A 157 -8.29 -6.74 2.17
N GLY A 158 -8.87 -7.94 2.13
CA GLY A 158 -10.24 -8.23 2.56
C GLY A 158 -11.30 -8.12 1.46
N THR A 159 -10.96 -7.60 0.27
CA THR A 159 -11.94 -7.49 -0.83
C THR A 159 -12.35 -8.89 -1.29
N ARG A 160 -13.66 -9.16 -1.38
CA ARG A 160 -14.16 -10.45 -1.85
C ARG A 160 -13.76 -10.69 -3.30
N CYS A 161 -13.15 -11.83 -3.58
CA CYS A 161 -12.69 -12.22 -4.92
C CYS A 161 -13.32 -13.55 -5.40
N GLY A 162 -14.12 -14.19 -4.55
CA GLY A 162 -14.86 -15.41 -4.85
C GLY A 162 -15.71 -15.85 -3.67
N LEU A 163 -16.37 -17.00 -3.81
CA LEU A 163 -17.09 -17.62 -2.69
C LEU A 163 -16.09 -18.02 -1.61
N ASP A 164 -16.30 -17.54 -0.38
CA ASP A 164 -15.44 -17.76 0.79
C ASP A 164 -13.96 -17.40 0.57
N LYS A 165 -13.71 -16.41 -0.28
CA LYS A 165 -12.35 -15.96 -0.65
C LYS A 165 -12.24 -14.44 -0.62
N SER A 166 -11.11 -13.97 -0.12
CA SER A 166 -10.76 -12.55 -0.08
C SER A 166 -9.35 -12.31 -0.59
N CYS A 167 -9.09 -11.07 -1.01
CA CYS A 167 -7.77 -10.64 -1.41
C CYS A 167 -6.86 -10.46 -0.19
N LEU A 168 -5.65 -11.02 -0.25
CA LEU A 168 -4.60 -10.78 0.72
C LEU A 168 -3.27 -10.66 -0.03
N HIS A 169 -2.57 -9.53 0.12
CA HIS A 169 -1.29 -9.28 -0.55
C HIS A 169 -1.38 -9.52 -2.06
N GLY A 170 -2.46 -9.05 -2.69
CA GLY A 170 -2.68 -9.15 -4.12
C GLY A 170 -3.06 -10.55 -4.65
N GLU A 171 -3.27 -11.53 -3.78
CA GLU A 171 -3.67 -12.89 -4.15
C GLU A 171 -5.07 -13.21 -3.62
N CYS A 172 -5.87 -13.96 -4.38
CA CYS A 172 -7.19 -14.42 -3.95
C CYS A 172 -7.06 -15.68 -3.11
N VAL A 173 -7.19 -15.56 -1.79
CA VAL A 173 -6.96 -16.63 -0.83
C VAL A 173 -8.25 -17.10 -0.19
N GLN A 174 -8.29 -18.34 0.28
CA GLN A 174 -9.41 -18.85 1.07
C GLN A 174 -9.45 -18.10 2.40
N GLU A 175 -10.62 -17.57 2.77
CA GLU A 175 -10.79 -17.01 4.10
C GLU A 175 -10.52 -18.11 5.13
N PRO A 176 -9.73 -17.84 6.20
CA PRO A 176 -9.64 -18.78 7.30
C PRO A 176 -11.07 -19.02 7.76
N ALA A 177 -11.54 -20.27 7.73
CA ALA A 177 -12.85 -20.62 8.23
C ALA A 177 -12.99 -19.96 9.60
N HIS A 178 -13.92 -19.01 9.73
CA HIS A 178 -14.26 -18.45 11.03
C HIS A 178 -14.49 -19.65 11.95
N PHE A 179 -13.59 -19.84 12.93
CA PHE A 179 -13.88 -20.67 14.08
C PHE A 179 -15.16 -20.08 14.67
N SER A 180 -16.30 -20.68 14.34
CA SER A 180 -17.50 -20.50 15.14
C SER A 180 -17.09 -20.92 16.55
N PRO A 181 -17.07 -20.01 17.53
CA PRO A 181 -16.90 -20.45 18.90
C PRO A 181 -18.07 -21.40 19.21
N PRO A 182 -17.81 -22.52 19.92
CA PRO A 182 -18.88 -23.39 20.41
C PRO A 182 -19.84 -22.64 21.36
#